data_AF-A0A7Y5SCS8-F1
#
_entry.id   AF-A0A7Y5SCS8-F1
#
_cell.length_a   1.000
_cell.length_b   1.000
_cell.length_c   1.000
_cell.angle_alpha   90.00
_cell.angle_beta   90.00
_cell.angle_gamma   90.00
#
_symmetry.space_group_name_H-M   'P 1'
#
loop_
_entity.id
_entity.type
_entity.pdbx_description
1 polymer ?
#
loop_
_entity_poly.entity_id
_entity_poly.type
_entity_poly.pdbx_seq_one_letter_code
_entity_poly.pdbx_strand_id
1 'polypeptide(L)'
;MYVFAVLLLIGLVIAKIVDLGKDWDFPGWFRLGAALVLGLVAAYAFDFDMFAAWGLSLRGSMGTFATGLVFGATASAWHEILDLVAGIERKTTDEALQMEMKSGPKAA
;
A
#
# COMPACT_ATOMS: atom_id res chain seq x y z
N MET A 1 -4.60 9.37 -19.65
CA MET A 1 -3.46 10.13 -19.11
C MET A 1 -3.30 10.06 -17.58
N TYR A 2 -4.18 9.39 -16.82
CA TYR A 2 -4.05 9.27 -15.34
C TYR A 2 -3.99 7.83 -14.81
N VAL A 3 -3.74 6.85 -15.70
CA VAL A 3 -3.75 5.42 -15.39
C VAL A 3 -2.80 5.10 -14.23
N PHE A 4 -1.60 5.67 -14.26
CA PHE A 4 -0.60 5.47 -13.21
C PHE A 4 -1.03 6.02 -11.85
N ALA A 5 -1.62 7.23 -11.81
CA ALA A 5 -2.12 7.81 -10.57
C ALA A 5 -3.27 6.96 -9.99
N VAL A 6 -4.17 6.47 -10.84
CA VAL A 6 -5.27 5.58 -10.42
C VAL A 6 -4.72 4.27 -9.85
N LEU A 7 -3.70 3.67 -10.48
CA LEU A 7 -3.00 2.47 -9.96
C LEU A 7 -2.43 2.70 -8.57
N LEU A 8 -1.72 3.81 -8.38
CA LEU A 8 -1.14 4.13 -7.07
C LEU A 8 -2.19 4.38 -6.01
N LEU A 9 -3.24 5.14 -6.32
CA LEU A 9 -4.29 5.48 -5.35
C LEU A 9 -5.14 4.26 -4.97
N ILE A 10 -5.53 3.43 -5.94
CA ILE A 10 -6.27 2.20 -5.65
C ILE A 10 -5.39 1.23 -4.86
N GLY A 11 -4.13 1.06 -5.25
CA GLY A 11 -3.17 0.25 -4.49
C GLY A 11 -3.02 0.75 -3.05
N LEU A 12 -2.99 2.06 -2.83
CA LEU A 12 -2.89 2.66 -1.49
C LEU A 12 -4.15 2.38 -0.65
N VAL A 13 -5.34 2.51 -1.25
CA VAL A 13 -6.61 2.19 -0.59
C VAL A 13 -6.64 0.72 -0.17
N ILE A 14 -6.23 -0.18 -1.06
CA ILE A 14 -6.17 -1.62 -0.76
C ILE A 14 -5.17 -1.90 0.36
N ALA A 15 -3.97 -1.32 0.30
CA ALA A 15 -2.96 -1.46 1.36
C ALA A 15 -3.53 -1.05 2.72
N LYS A 16 -4.25 0.08 2.77
CA LYS A 16 -4.85 0.56 4.02
C LYS A 16 -5.96 -0.35 4.55
N ILE A 17 -6.76 -0.94 3.66
CA ILE A 17 -7.80 -1.93 4.04
C ILE A 17 -7.13 -3.19 4.61
N VAL A 18 -6.06 -3.66 4.00
CA VAL A 18 -5.31 -4.83 4.47
C VAL A 18 -4.64 -4.55 5.82
N ASP A 19 -4.12 -3.33 6.02
CA ASP A 19 -3.50 -2.89 7.28
C ASP A 19 -4.51 -2.76 8.43
N LEU A 20 -5.78 -2.46 8.16
CA LEU A 20 -6.83 -2.51 9.19
C LEU A 20 -6.97 -3.93 9.78
N GLY A 21 -6.64 -4.96 9.00
CA GLY A 21 -6.61 -6.34 9.46
C GLY A 21 -5.38 -6.70 10.30
N LYS A 22 -4.42 -5.78 10.50
CA LYS A 22 -3.16 -6.06 11.21
C LYS A 22 -3.38 -6.46 12.67
N ASP A 23 -4.46 -5.98 13.27
CA ASP A 23 -4.79 -6.25 14.68
C ASP A 23 -5.14 -7.73 14.95
N TRP A 24 -5.44 -8.51 13.90
CA TRP A 24 -5.82 -9.92 14.00
C TRP A 24 -4.65 -10.92 13.87
N ASP A 25 -3.39 -10.45 13.91
CA ASP A 25 -2.17 -11.29 13.87
C ASP A 25 -2.13 -12.28 12.68
N PHE A 26 -2.62 -11.85 11.52
CA PHE A 26 -2.61 -12.69 10.32
C PHE A 26 -1.19 -12.88 9.76
N PRO A 27 -0.86 -14.10 9.28
CA PRO A 27 0.42 -14.37 8.63
C PRO A 27 0.56 -13.60 7.30
N GLY A 28 1.79 -13.24 6.93
CA GLY A 28 2.07 -12.36 5.79
C GLY A 28 1.50 -12.84 4.45
N TRP A 29 1.44 -14.16 4.22
CA TRP A 29 0.83 -14.73 3.01
C TRP A 29 -0.68 -14.46 2.90
N PHE A 30 -1.39 -14.38 4.04
CA PHE A 30 -2.81 -14.04 4.07
C PHE A 30 -3.04 -12.59 3.67
N ARG A 31 -2.15 -11.68 4.10
CA ARG A 31 -2.20 -10.26 3.70
C ARG A 31 -1.95 -10.09 2.21
N LEU A 32 -0.97 -10.80 1.66
CA LEU A 32 -0.70 -10.80 0.21
C LEU A 32 -1.92 -11.35 -0.57
N GLY A 33 -2.48 -12.47 -0.10
CA GLY A 33 -3.70 -13.03 -0.68
C GLY A 33 -4.88 -12.06 -0.63
N ALA A 34 -5.11 -11.40 0.51
CA ALA A 34 -6.15 -10.40 0.66
C ALA A 34 -5.94 -9.20 -0.27
N ALA A 35 -4.70 -8.68 -0.38
CA ALA A 35 -4.37 -7.59 -1.29
C ALA A 35 -4.63 -7.95 -2.76
N LEU A 36 -4.26 -9.17 -3.19
CA LEU A 36 -4.51 -9.66 -4.54
C LEU A 36 -6.00 -9.83 -4.82
N VAL A 37 -6.76 -10.42 -3.89
CA VAL A 37 -8.22 -10.59 -4.04
C VAL A 37 -8.91 -9.23 -4.10
N LEU A 38 -8.56 -8.30 -3.21
CA LEU A 38 -9.11 -6.94 -3.22
C LEU A 38 -8.74 -6.17 -4.49
N GLY A 39 -7.50 -6.33 -4.97
CA GLY A 39 -7.08 -5.77 -6.26
C GLY A 39 -7.89 -6.31 -7.43
N LEU A 40 -8.13 -7.62 -7.46
CA LEU A 40 -8.99 -8.25 -8.47
C LEU A 40 -10.42 -7.71 -8.41
N VAL A 41 -11.02 -7.68 -7.21
CA VAL A 41 -12.37 -7.16 -6.98
C VAL A 41 -12.45 -5.70 -7.42
N ALA A 42 -11.47 -4.87 -7.09
CA ALA A 42 -11.43 -3.46 -7.51
C ALA A 42 -11.37 -3.34 -9.03
N ALA A 43 -10.49 -4.08 -9.71
CA ALA A 43 -10.39 -4.02 -11.16
C ALA A 43 -11.69 -4.42 -11.87
N TYR A 44 -12.36 -5.47 -11.40
CA TYR A 44 -13.66 -5.89 -11.94
C TYR A 44 -14.79 -4.93 -11.58
N ALA A 45 -14.80 -4.36 -10.37
CA ALA A 45 -15.82 -3.42 -9.94
C ALA A 45 -15.79 -2.10 -10.73
N PHE A 46 -14.59 -1.65 -11.12
CA PHE A 46 -14.39 -0.44 -11.91
C PHE A 46 -14.29 -0.70 -13.42
N ASP A 47 -14.41 -1.95 -13.87
CA ASP A 47 -14.14 -2.40 -15.25
C ASP A 47 -12.85 -1.79 -15.82
N PHE A 48 -11.80 -1.77 -14.99
CA PHE A 48 -10.60 -1.02 -15.26
C PHE A 48 -9.54 -1.91 -15.93
N ASP A 49 -9.23 -1.60 -17.18
CA ASP A 49 -8.14 -2.20 -17.95
C ASP A 49 -7.02 -1.19 -18.20
N MET A 50 -5.95 -1.32 -17.42
CA MET A 50 -4.73 -0.51 -17.56
C MET A 50 -4.08 -0.70 -18.93
N PHE A 51 -4.11 -1.92 -19.47
CA PHE A 51 -3.42 -2.27 -20.71
C PHE A 51 -4.15 -1.65 -21.90
N ALA A 52 -5.48 -1.73 -21.92
CA ALA A 52 -6.29 -1.04 -22.92
C ALA A 52 -6.02 0.47 -22.92
N ALA A 53 -5.87 1.08 -21.73
CA ALA A 53 -5.56 2.50 -21.59
C ALA A 53 -4.13 2.88 -22.07
N TRP A 54 -3.23 1.90 -22.23
CA TRP A 54 -1.91 2.05 -22.85
C TRP A 54 -1.86 1.58 -24.32
N GLY A 55 -3.01 1.26 -24.92
CA GLY A 55 -3.09 0.77 -26.30
C GLY A 55 -2.68 -0.69 -26.48
N LEU A 56 -2.52 -1.44 -25.39
CA LEU A 56 -2.26 -2.88 -25.40
C LEU A 56 -3.59 -3.64 -25.29
N SER A 57 -4.01 -4.29 -26.36
CA SER A 57 -5.18 -5.17 -26.32
C SER A 57 -4.79 -6.57 -25.87
N LEU A 58 -5.21 -6.92 -24.65
CA LEU A 58 -5.16 -8.29 -24.15
C LEU A 58 -6.45 -9.03 -24.50
N ARG A 59 -6.38 -10.36 -24.61
CA ARG A 59 -7.53 -11.17 -25.08
C ARG A 59 -8.60 -11.27 -23.99
N GLY A 60 -9.82 -10.84 -24.30
CA GLY A 60 -10.97 -10.99 -23.40
C GLY A 60 -10.77 -10.24 -22.08
N SER A 61 -11.15 -10.85 -20.95
CA SER A 61 -11.04 -10.24 -19.62
C SER A 61 -9.63 -10.31 -19.00
N MET A 62 -8.60 -10.71 -19.76
CA MET A 62 -7.23 -10.80 -19.25
C MET A 62 -6.66 -9.44 -18.84
N GLY A 63 -7.05 -8.36 -19.53
CA GLY A 63 -6.58 -7.00 -19.19
C GLY A 63 -7.05 -6.56 -17.80
N THR A 64 -8.33 -6.70 -17.52
CA THR A 64 -8.92 -6.43 -16.19
C THR A 64 -8.33 -7.34 -15.12
N PHE A 65 -8.18 -8.64 -15.39
CA PHE A 65 -7.58 -9.58 -14.45
C PHE A 65 -6.13 -9.21 -14.09
N ALA A 66 -5.30 -8.95 -15.11
CA ALA A 66 -3.91 -8.55 -14.92
C ALA A 66 -3.82 -7.20 -14.20
N THR A 67 -4.72 -6.26 -14.50
CA THR A 67 -4.80 -4.97 -13.79
C THR A 67 -5.11 -5.16 -12.30
N GLY A 68 -6.00 -6.11 -11.97
CA GLY A 68 -6.27 -6.47 -10.58
C GLY A 68 -5.06 -7.02 -9.83
N LEU A 69 -4.25 -7.85 -10.49
CA LEU A 69 -2.97 -8.31 -9.92
C LEU A 69 -2.00 -7.15 -9.70
N VAL A 70 -1.93 -6.18 -10.62
CA VAL A 70 -1.09 -4.99 -10.47
C VAL A 70 -1.55 -4.12 -9.30
N PHE A 71 -2.87 -3.96 -9.09
CA PHE A 71 -3.38 -3.26 -7.90
C PHE A 71 -2.92 -3.96 -6.62
N GLY A 72 -3.06 -5.29 -6.53
CA GLY A 72 -2.61 -6.05 -5.36
C GLY A 72 -1.10 -5.99 -5.12
N ALA A 73 -0.31 -6.06 -6.19
CA ALA A 73 1.16 -5.89 -6.10
C ALA A 73 1.54 -4.47 -5.65
N THR A 74 0.87 -3.46 -6.17
CA THR A 74 1.07 -2.05 -5.77
C THR A 74 0.70 -1.84 -4.31
N ALA A 75 -0.35 -2.50 -3.82
CA ALA A 75 -0.71 -2.46 -2.41
C ALA A 75 0.38 -3.06 -1.51
N SER A 76 1.02 -4.17 -1.93
CA SER A 76 2.16 -4.73 -1.21
C SER A 76 3.34 -3.77 -1.17
N ALA A 77 3.64 -3.08 -2.27
CA ALA A 77 4.69 -2.07 -2.31
C ALA A 77 4.38 -0.88 -1.37
N TRP A 78 3.12 -0.45 -1.30
CA TRP A 78 2.71 0.59 -0.36
C TRP A 78 2.92 0.20 1.09
N HIS A 79 2.69 -1.07 1.45
CA HIS A 79 2.92 -1.54 2.81
C HIS A 79 4.37 -1.32 3.25
N GLU A 80 5.34 -1.72 2.42
CA GLU A 80 6.76 -1.50 2.70
C GLU A 80 7.12 -0.01 2.77
N ILE A 81 6.59 0.80 1.85
CA ILE A 81 6.85 2.25 1.83
C ILE A 81 6.31 2.91 3.11
N LEU A 82 5.10 2.57 3.52
CA LEU A 82 4.48 3.12 4.73
C LEU A 82 5.20 2.68 6.00
N ASP A 83 5.64 1.43 6.07
CA ASP A 83 6.44 0.92 7.19
C ASP A 83 7.79 1.64 7.32
N LEU A 84 8.46 1.91 6.18
CA LEU A 84 9.70 2.70 6.17
C LEU A 84 9.46 4.12 6.67
N VAL A 85 8.40 4.78 6.20
CA VAL A 85 8.05 6.15 6.64
C VAL A 85 7.75 6.17 8.14
N ALA A 86 6.94 5.23 8.63
CA ALA A 86 6.63 5.10 10.05
C ALA A 86 7.87 4.76 10.91
N GLY A 87 8.87 4.09 10.33
CA GLY A 87 10.15 3.83 10.98
C GLY A 87 10.98 5.11 11.16
N ILE A 88 10.96 6.00 10.16
CA ILE A 88 11.66 7.29 10.22
C ILE A 88 11.04 8.19 11.28
N GLU A 89 9.70 8.29 11.33
CA GLU A 89 8.99 9.10 12.34
C GLU A 89 9.26 8.65 13.77
N ARG A 90 9.35 7.34 13.99
CA ARG A 90 9.70 6.79 15.32
C ARG A 90 11.12 7.19 15.72
N LYS A 91 12.07 7.08 14.79
CA LYS A 91 13.45 7.45 15.05
C LYS A 91 13.61 8.94 15.39
N THR A 92 12.94 9.82 14.67
CA THR A 92 13.01 11.26 14.95
C THR A 92 12.36 11.62 16.28
N THR A 93 11.25 10.96 16.63
CA THR A 93 10.56 11.16 17.92
C THR A 93 11.43 10.69 19.08
N ASP A 94 12.09 9.54 18.95
CA ASP A 94 12.98 9.00 19.99
C ASP A 94 14.23 9.87 20.20
N GLU A 95 14.80 10.41 19.11
CA GLU A 95 15.94 11.33 19.19
C GLU A 95 15.56 12.64 19.89
N ALA A 96 14.37 13.18 19.63
CA ALA A 96 13.87 14.38 20.30
C ALA A 96 13.69 14.15 21.82
N LEU A 97 13.07 13.04 22.22
CA LEU A 97 12.92 12.64 23.62
C LEU A 97 14.28 12.50 24.32
N GLN A 98 15.28 11.93 23.65
CA GLN A 98 16.63 11.81 24.21
C GLN A 98 17.33 13.17 24.38
N MET A 99 17.08 14.13 23.50
CA MET A 99 17.60 15.50 23.64
C MET A 99 16.94 16.25 24.79
N GLU A 100 15.63 16.07 25.00
CA GLU A 100 14.92 16.63 26.17
C GLU A 100 15.44 16.02 27.49
N MET A 101 15.64 14.70 27.55
CA MET A 101 16.20 14.05 28.74
C MET A 101 17.64 14.49 29.04
N LYS A 102 18.47 14.73 28.02
CA LYS A 102 19.86 15.20 28.20
C LYS A 102 19.97 16.70 28.50
N SER A 103 18.96 17.49 28.18
CA SER A 103 18.91 18.95 28.44
C SER A 103 18.09 19.32 29.68
N GLY A 104 17.52 18.34 30.39
CA GLY A 104 16.84 18.50 31.67
C GLY A 104 17.70 19.25 32.71
N PRO A 105 17.07 20.02 33.60
CA PRO A 105 17.62 21.26 34.16
C PRO A 105 18.92 21.03 34.92
N LYS A 106 19.96 21.81 34.56
CA LYS A 106 21.09 22.05 35.47
C LYS A 106 20.50 22.59 36.77
N ALA A 107 20.48 21.75 37.80
CA ALA A 107 20.20 22.15 39.16
C ALA A 107 21.13 23.33 39.49
N ALA A 108 20.53 24.52 39.61
CA ALA A 108 21.15 25.74 40.10
C ALA A 108 21.14 25.73 41.62
#